data_AF-A0A7T5ETZ7-F1
#
_entry.id   AF-A0A7T5ETZ7-F1
#
_cell.length_a   1.000
_cell.length_b   1.000
_cell.length_c   1.000
_cell.angle_alpha   90.00
_cell.angle_beta   90.00
_cell.angle_gamma   90.00
#
_symmetry.space_group_name_H-M   'P 1'
#
loop_
_entity.id
_entity.type
_entity.pdbx_description
1 polymer ?
#
loop_
_entity_poly.entity_id
_entity_poly.type
_entity_poly.pdbx_seq_one_letter_code
_entity_poly.pdbx_strand_id
1 'polypeptide(L)'
;MMWMLKLYPRQWRNRYEDEVTEVLMQHDVTVRTAISLLFGALDAHLNYEYESIRNGVNMMVEKLKRSTVLAFCAFMIYGVGFSLLQRLPDPTNTYQAAAQQYPAFNVLYDSNFIVGCIGFFVFLGVGLPLTYAAVKRAFVNRQKEVLRPFSVAVLFLLLFAAATGTVALWHPQVHVYSYLIGYLVLTAMLLIGGTVAQALVVKRSEYKMKELQLLFIPKVVILAGMTASVLLSVGLIAAVKLNAGQLFQSQDVGWPMAVIAIVLMAIGTGLGWIAIKSGRLTDQSRGSMGSLS
;
A
#
# COMPACT_ATOMS: atom_id res chain seq x y z
N MET A 1 7.86 -26.26 -31.84
CA MET A 1 7.45 -25.12 -30.97
C MET A 1 6.97 -23.89 -31.73
N MET A 2 7.45 -23.61 -32.95
CA MET A 2 7.00 -22.47 -33.77
C MET A 2 5.48 -22.37 -33.97
N TRP A 3 4.75 -23.49 -33.93
CA TRP A 3 3.29 -23.47 -33.97
C TRP A 3 2.66 -22.65 -32.84
N MET A 4 3.33 -22.49 -31.69
CA MET A 4 2.88 -21.69 -30.56
C MET A 4 2.90 -20.18 -30.86
N LEU A 5 3.75 -19.72 -31.78
CA LEU A 5 3.71 -18.31 -32.24
C LEU A 5 2.40 -17.99 -32.96
N LYS A 6 1.73 -19.01 -33.52
CA LYS A 6 0.40 -18.83 -34.13
C LYS A 6 -0.69 -18.48 -33.11
N LEU A 7 -0.45 -18.72 -31.81
CA LEU A 7 -1.33 -18.31 -30.72
C LEU A 7 -1.27 -16.80 -30.44
N TYR A 8 -0.32 -16.07 -31.03
CA TYR A 8 -0.23 -14.63 -30.88
C TYR A 8 -1.14 -13.89 -31.89
N PRO A 9 -1.64 -12.68 -31.54
CA PRO A 9 -2.41 -11.84 -32.43
C PRO A 9 -1.69 -11.57 -33.76
N ARG A 10 -2.44 -11.48 -34.87
CA ARG A 10 -1.87 -11.33 -36.22
C ARG A 10 -0.94 -10.12 -36.35
N GLN A 11 -1.34 -8.97 -35.82
CA GLN A 11 -0.49 -7.77 -35.96
C GLN A 11 0.77 -7.85 -35.07
N TRP A 12 0.74 -8.61 -33.95
CA TRP A 12 1.93 -8.85 -33.14
C TRP A 12 2.95 -9.66 -33.93
N ARG A 13 2.45 -10.73 -34.57
CA ARG A 13 3.25 -11.60 -35.43
C ARG A 13 3.90 -10.84 -36.58
N ASN A 14 3.13 -9.99 -37.27
CA ASN A 14 3.65 -9.18 -38.37
C ASN A 14 4.84 -8.29 -37.98
N ARG A 15 5.06 -8.01 -36.69
CA ARG A 15 6.16 -7.17 -36.21
C ARG A 15 7.29 -7.94 -35.53
N TYR A 16 6.98 -9.01 -34.80
CA TYR A 16 7.95 -9.67 -33.91
C TYR A 16 8.11 -11.18 -34.18
N GLU A 17 7.37 -11.75 -35.12
CA GLU A 17 7.46 -13.20 -35.40
C GLU A 17 8.87 -13.57 -35.87
N ASP A 18 9.47 -12.78 -36.76
CA ASP A 18 10.80 -13.04 -37.30
C ASP A 18 11.89 -12.95 -36.22
N GLU A 19 11.88 -11.89 -35.41
CA GLU A 19 12.83 -11.69 -34.31
C GLU A 19 12.75 -12.80 -33.25
N VAL A 20 11.53 -13.15 -32.82
CA VAL A 20 11.33 -14.19 -31.80
C VAL A 20 11.65 -15.58 -32.36
N THR A 21 11.41 -15.80 -33.65
CA THR A 21 11.81 -17.03 -34.33
C THR A 21 13.32 -17.19 -34.34
N GLU A 22 14.05 -16.13 -34.66
CA GLU A 22 15.52 -16.15 -34.66
C GLU A 22 16.09 -16.43 -33.26
N VAL A 23 15.55 -15.78 -32.23
CA VAL A 23 15.95 -16.02 -30.82
C VAL A 23 15.70 -17.47 -30.41
N LEU A 24 14.57 -18.06 -30.82
CA LEU A 24 14.23 -19.45 -30.55
C LEU A 24 15.09 -20.45 -31.32
N MET A 25 15.69 -20.05 -32.45
CA MET A 25 16.66 -20.89 -33.17
C MET A 25 18.04 -20.88 -32.48
N GLN A 26 18.40 -19.78 -31.82
CA GLN A 26 19.69 -19.62 -31.16
C GLN A 26 19.76 -20.24 -29.75
N HIS A 27 18.63 -20.59 -29.14
CA HIS A 27 18.58 -21.10 -27.76
C HIS A 27 17.92 -22.48 -27.66
N ASP A 28 18.46 -23.32 -26.77
CA ASP A 28 17.84 -24.60 -26.42
C ASP A 28 16.44 -24.38 -25.81
N VAL A 29 15.42 -24.84 -26.53
CA VAL A 29 14.03 -24.60 -26.13
C VAL A 29 13.62 -25.61 -25.06
N THR A 30 13.55 -25.15 -23.81
CA THR A 30 13.09 -25.96 -22.67
C THR A 30 11.58 -25.85 -22.46
N VAL A 31 11.00 -26.76 -21.67
CA VAL A 31 9.58 -26.72 -21.27
C VAL A 31 9.20 -25.39 -20.60
N ARG A 32 10.14 -24.79 -19.86
CA ARG A 32 9.97 -23.46 -19.24
C ARG A 32 9.77 -22.37 -20.29
N THR A 33 10.51 -22.44 -21.40
CA THR A 33 10.35 -21.53 -22.55
C THR A 33 8.96 -21.68 -23.18
N ALA A 34 8.46 -22.91 -23.30
CA ALA A 34 7.10 -23.18 -23.80
C ALA A 34 6.03 -22.51 -22.93
N ILE A 35 6.12 -22.67 -21.61
CA ILE A 35 5.19 -22.06 -20.65
C ILE A 35 5.28 -20.54 -20.71
N SER A 36 6.49 -19.98 -20.81
CA SER A 36 6.70 -18.54 -20.95
C SER A 36 6.06 -17.98 -22.23
N LEU A 37 6.18 -18.69 -23.37
CA LEU A 37 5.56 -18.30 -24.64
C LEU A 37 4.03 -18.38 -24.57
N LEU A 38 3.47 -19.36 -23.87
CA LEU A 38 2.03 -19.45 -23.64
C LEU A 38 1.49 -18.26 -22.84
N PHE A 39 2.17 -17.89 -21.75
CA PHE A 39 1.80 -16.69 -20.99
C PHE A 39 1.99 -15.41 -21.79
N GLY A 40 3.05 -15.32 -22.60
CA GLY A 40 3.26 -14.20 -23.51
C GLY A 40 2.17 -14.07 -24.58
N ALA A 41 1.69 -15.19 -25.14
CA ALA A 41 0.59 -15.20 -26.11
C ALA A 41 -0.72 -14.73 -25.48
N LEU A 42 -1.00 -15.19 -24.26
CA LEU A 42 -2.17 -14.80 -23.49
C LEU A 42 -2.12 -13.30 -23.10
N ASP A 43 -0.96 -12.83 -22.64
CA ASP A 43 -0.76 -11.41 -22.30
C ASP A 43 -0.84 -10.51 -23.54
N ALA A 44 -0.34 -10.98 -24.69
CA ALA A 44 -0.51 -10.28 -25.95
C ALA A 44 -2.01 -10.20 -26.31
N HIS A 45 -2.75 -11.31 -26.28
CA HIS A 45 -4.20 -11.25 -26.56
C HIS A 45 -4.97 -10.32 -25.62
N LEU A 46 -4.55 -10.17 -24.37
CA LEU A 46 -5.19 -9.27 -23.39
C LEU A 46 -4.79 -7.80 -23.55
N ASN A 47 -3.62 -7.49 -24.11
CA ASN A 47 -3.09 -6.12 -24.15
C ASN A 47 -2.84 -5.56 -25.56
N TYR A 48 -3.09 -6.33 -26.63
CA TYR A 48 -2.71 -5.95 -28.00
C TYR A 48 -3.70 -5.02 -28.70
N GLU A 49 -4.91 -4.82 -28.17
CA GLU A 49 -5.96 -4.00 -28.81
C GLU A 49 -5.85 -2.48 -28.55
N TYR A 50 -4.71 -1.97 -28.06
CA TYR A 50 -4.56 -0.54 -27.73
C TYR A 50 -3.38 0.09 -28.48
N GLU A 51 -3.70 0.86 -29.51
CA GLU A 51 -2.77 1.55 -30.42
C GLU A 51 -1.64 2.33 -29.74
N SER A 52 -0.45 2.22 -30.33
CA SER A 52 0.61 3.24 -30.45
C SER A 52 1.35 3.70 -29.19
N ILE A 53 2.68 3.78 -29.32
CA ILE A 53 3.70 4.17 -28.34
C ILE A 53 3.35 5.43 -27.51
N ARG A 54 2.50 6.32 -28.03
CA ARG A 54 1.96 7.51 -27.33
C ARG A 54 0.96 7.15 -26.20
N ASN A 55 0.17 6.07 -26.37
CA ASN A 55 -0.63 5.48 -25.31
C ASN A 55 0.21 4.63 -24.35
N GLY A 56 1.37 4.13 -24.76
CA GLY A 56 2.27 3.40 -23.86
C GLY A 56 2.72 4.25 -22.67
N VAL A 57 3.07 5.52 -22.91
CA VAL A 57 3.42 6.48 -21.86
C VAL A 57 2.21 6.82 -20.99
N ASN A 58 1.04 7.05 -21.57
CA ASN A 58 -0.19 7.32 -20.81
C ASN A 58 -0.63 6.12 -19.98
N MET A 59 -0.55 4.91 -20.54
CA MET A 59 -0.82 3.64 -19.83
C MET A 59 0.20 3.41 -18.71
N MET A 60 1.47 3.74 -18.93
CA MET A 60 2.51 3.67 -17.90
C MET A 60 2.24 4.66 -16.76
N VAL A 61 1.85 5.89 -17.10
CA VAL A 61 1.43 6.90 -16.12
C VAL A 61 0.18 6.44 -15.37
N GLU A 62 -0.82 5.89 -16.05
CA GLU A 62 -2.03 5.33 -15.41
C GLU A 62 -1.73 4.14 -14.50
N LYS A 63 -0.83 3.23 -14.92
CA LYS A 63 -0.34 2.12 -14.08
C LYS A 63 0.40 2.64 -12.85
N LEU A 64 1.26 3.65 -12.99
CA LEU A 64 1.96 4.29 -11.86
C LEU A 64 1.00 5.01 -10.92
N LYS A 65 -0.02 5.69 -11.46
CA LYS A 65 -1.10 6.32 -10.68
C LYS A 65 -1.89 5.26 -9.90
N ARG A 66 -2.31 4.18 -10.56
CA ARG A 66 -3.03 3.06 -9.92
C ARG A 66 -2.19 2.36 -8.85
N SER A 67 -0.90 2.12 -9.12
CA SER A 67 0.07 1.60 -8.15
C SER A 67 0.19 2.52 -6.94
N THR A 68 0.25 3.84 -7.15
CA THR A 68 0.34 4.81 -6.06
C THR A 68 -0.91 4.79 -5.20
N VAL A 69 -2.10 4.83 -5.81
CA VAL A 69 -3.37 4.73 -5.07
C VAL A 69 -3.46 3.42 -4.29
N LEU A 70 -3.06 2.30 -4.90
CA LEU A 70 -3.06 1.01 -4.22
C LEU A 70 -2.10 0.99 -3.02
N ALA A 71 -0.91 1.58 -3.14
CA ALA A 71 0.04 1.72 -2.03
C ALA A 71 -0.52 2.56 -0.88
N PHE A 72 -1.26 3.63 -1.19
CA PHE A 72 -1.98 4.42 -0.19
C PHE A 72 -3.05 3.58 0.53
N CYS A 73 -3.93 2.90 -0.22
CA CYS A 73 -4.95 2.02 0.35
C CYS A 73 -4.34 0.90 1.22
N ALA A 74 -3.26 0.28 0.74
CA ALA A 74 -2.49 -0.74 1.44
C ALA A 74 -1.98 -0.23 2.80
N PHE A 75 -1.39 0.97 2.84
CA PHE A 75 -0.90 1.59 4.06
C PHE A 75 -2.03 1.90 5.05
N MET A 76 -3.20 2.31 4.57
CA MET A 76 -4.36 2.57 5.45
C MET A 76 -4.87 1.30 6.13
N ILE A 77 -5.07 0.22 5.36
CA ILE A 77 -5.54 -1.08 5.90
C ILE A 77 -4.53 -1.59 6.93
N TYR A 78 -3.24 -1.49 6.62
CA TYR A 78 -2.18 -1.79 7.56
C TYR A 78 -2.24 -0.92 8.82
N GLY A 79 -2.44 0.39 8.67
CA GLY A 79 -2.50 1.33 9.79
C GLY A 79 -3.64 1.02 10.77
N VAL A 80 -4.79 0.56 10.26
CA VAL A 80 -5.89 0.08 11.11
C VAL A 80 -5.48 -1.17 11.88
N GLY A 81 -4.88 -2.17 11.22
CA GLY A 81 -4.40 -3.37 11.92
C GLY A 81 -3.33 -3.04 12.96
N PHE A 82 -2.39 -2.16 12.61
CA PHE A 82 -1.33 -1.69 13.50
C PHE A 82 -1.90 -0.97 14.72
N SER A 83 -2.86 -0.06 14.56
CA SER A 83 -3.43 0.70 15.67
C SER A 83 -4.21 -0.18 16.66
N LEU A 84 -4.88 -1.23 16.17
CA LEU A 84 -5.51 -2.23 17.05
C LEU A 84 -4.49 -2.94 17.93
N LEU A 85 -3.31 -3.24 17.38
CA LEU A 85 -2.24 -3.92 18.11
C LEU A 85 -1.53 -3.02 19.11
N GLN A 86 -1.48 -1.70 18.86
CA GLN A 86 -0.92 -0.73 19.81
C GLN A 86 -1.76 -0.59 21.10
N ARG A 87 -2.96 -1.18 21.15
CA ARG A 87 -3.76 -1.26 22.37
C ARG A 87 -3.43 -2.47 23.25
N LEU A 88 -2.52 -3.34 22.81
CA LEU A 88 -2.12 -4.53 23.58
C LEU A 88 -1.60 -4.19 24.99
N PRO A 89 -0.93 -3.04 25.26
CA PRO A 89 -0.53 -2.72 26.62
C PRO A 89 -1.70 -2.37 27.55
N ASP A 90 -2.90 -2.11 27.04
CA ASP A 90 -4.02 -1.63 27.86
C ASP A 90 -4.82 -2.79 28.49
N PRO A 91 -5.04 -2.80 29.82
CA PRO A 91 -4.59 -1.81 30.81
C PRO A 91 -3.11 -1.98 31.21
N THR A 92 -2.38 -0.85 31.23
CA THR A 92 -0.91 -0.75 31.35
C THR A 92 -0.32 -1.52 32.53
N ASN A 93 -1.00 -1.52 33.69
CA ASN A 93 -0.51 -2.20 34.89
C ASN A 93 -0.34 -3.71 34.70
N THR A 94 -1.29 -4.36 34.01
CA THR A 94 -1.25 -5.82 33.78
C THR A 94 -0.18 -6.20 32.78
N TYR A 95 -0.03 -5.42 31.71
CA TYR A 95 1.01 -5.63 30.72
C TYR A 95 2.40 -5.40 31.31
N GLN A 96 2.59 -4.33 32.08
CA GLN A 96 3.88 -4.02 32.72
C GLN A 96 4.31 -5.11 33.70
N ALA A 97 3.39 -5.67 34.49
CA ALA A 97 3.70 -6.78 35.39
C ALA A 97 4.20 -8.01 34.63
N ALA A 98 3.60 -8.34 33.49
CA ALA A 98 4.07 -9.43 32.63
C ALA A 98 5.39 -9.10 31.93
N ALA A 99 5.57 -7.85 31.48
CA ALA A 99 6.78 -7.40 30.81
C ALA A 99 8.00 -7.34 31.75
N GLN A 100 7.80 -7.15 33.06
CA GLN A 100 8.87 -7.30 34.06
C GLN A 100 9.39 -8.74 34.15
N GLN A 101 8.50 -9.73 33.96
CA GLN A 101 8.89 -11.15 33.93
C GLN A 101 9.49 -11.55 32.58
N TYR A 102 9.00 -10.96 31.48
CA TYR A 102 9.44 -11.24 30.12
C TYR A 102 9.84 -9.94 29.38
N PRO A 103 11.09 -9.47 29.55
CA PRO A 103 11.58 -8.21 28.95
C PRO A 103 11.47 -8.18 27.42
N ALA A 104 11.45 -9.35 26.78
CA ALA A 104 11.27 -9.48 25.34
C ALA A 104 9.96 -8.84 24.83
N PHE A 105 8.92 -8.76 25.65
CA PHE A 105 7.64 -8.13 25.27
C PHE A 105 7.83 -6.63 24.98
N ASN A 106 8.52 -5.92 25.87
CA ASN A 106 8.80 -4.49 25.68
C ASN A 106 9.67 -4.27 24.45
N VAL A 107 10.73 -5.07 24.28
CA VAL A 107 11.62 -4.94 23.12
C VAL A 107 10.86 -5.12 21.80
N LEU A 108 10.00 -6.15 21.69
CA LEU A 108 9.21 -6.39 20.48
C LEU A 108 8.16 -5.31 20.26
N TYR A 109 7.47 -4.89 21.31
CA TYR A 109 6.46 -3.84 21.24
C TYR A 109 7.06 -2.49 20.85
N ASP A 110 8.12 -2.05 21.54
CA ASP A 110 8.79 -0.77 21.29
C ASP A 110 9.42 -0.75 19.89
N SER A 111 10.06 -1.86 19.47
CA SER A 111 10.60 -1.99 18.12
C SER A 111 9.50 -1.87 17.07
N ASN A 112 8.36 -2.52 17.29
CA ASN A 112 7.22 -2.44 16.39
C ASN A 112 6.63 -1.02 16.32
N PHE A 113 6.52 -0.35 17.47
CA PHE A 113 6.07 1.03 17.56
C PHE A 113 6.99 1.98 16.79
N ILE A 114 8.30 1.89 17.01
CA ILE A 114 9.32 2.70 16.32
C ILE A 114 9.25 2.49 14.80
N VAL A 115 9.18 1.24 14.33
CA VAL A 115 9.05 0.92 12.90
C VAL A 115 7.77 1.51 12.31
N GLY A 116 6.65 1.42 13.03
CA GLY A 116 5.39 2.06 12.65
C GLY A 116 5.50 3.58 12.54
N CYS A 117 6.12 4.24 13.52
CA CYS A 117 6.37 5.68 13.50
C CYS A 117 7.24 6.10 12.30
N ILE A 118 8.34 5.38 12.04
CA ILE A 118 9.20 5.64 10.87
C ILE A 118 8.39 5.51 9.58
N GLY A 119 7.61 4.44 9.42
CA GLY A 119 6.74 4.24 8.26
C GLY A 119 5.75 5.37 8.07
N PHE A 120 5.14 5.86 9.16
CA PHE A 120 4.23 7.00 9.15
C PHE A 120 4.92 8.32 8.77
N PHE A 121 6.11 8.60 9.30
CA PHE A 121 6.87 9.80 8.94
C PHE A 121 7.31 9.79 7.48
N VAL A 122 7.78 8.65 6.96
CA VAL A 122 8.12 8.49 5.55
C VAL A 122 6.87 8.70 4.68
N PHE A 123 5.74 8.12 5.07
CA PHE A 123 4.47 8.31 4.38
C PHE A 123 4.03 9.78 4.35
N LEU A 124 4.12 10.50 5.48
CA LEU A 124 3.81 11.93 5.54
C LEU A 124 4.79 12.76 4.70
N GLY A 125 6.08 12.48 4.79
CA GLY A 125 7.13 13.18 4.04
C GLY A 125 6.95 13.07 2.53
N VAL A 126 6.26 12.04 2.05
CA VAL A 126 5.96 11.81 0.63
C VAL A 126 4.57 12.35 0.26
N GLY A 127 3.58 12.05 1.09
CA GLY A 127 2.19 12.41 0.86
C GLY A 127 1.96 13.92 0.93
N LEU A 128 2.59 14.62 1.88
CA LEU A 128 2.38 16.06 2.09
C LEU A 128 2.91 16.90 0.92
N PRO A 129 4.18 16.77 0.46
CA PRO A 129 4.66 17.56 -0.67
C PRO A 129 3.88 17.27 -1.95
N LEU A 130 3.49 16.01 -2.17
CA LEU A 130 2.71 15.61 -3.34
C LEU A 130 1.32 16.26 -3.33
N THR A 131 0.66 16.22 -2.19
CA THR A 131 -0.67 16.82 -2.00
C THR A 131 -0.58 18.34 -2.11
N TYR A 132 0.42 18.96 -1.48
CA TYR A 132 0.67 20.40 -1.56
C TYR A 132 0.89 20.86 -3.01
N ALA A 133 1.77 20.18 -3.76
CA ALA A 133 2.03 20.50 -5.15
C ALA A 133 0.77 20.39 -6.01
N ALA A 134 -0.05 19.36 -5.78
CA ALA A 134 -1.29 19.17 -6.52
C ALA A 134 -2.35 20.22 -6.19
N VAL A 135 -2.53 20.56 -4.90
CA VAL A 135 -3.45 21.63 -4.46
C VAL A 135 -2.99 22.98 -5.00
N LYS A 136 -1.68 23.28 -4.94
CA LYS A 136 -1.11 24.51 -5.48
C LYS A 136 -1.38 24.64 -6.99
N ARG A 137 -1.14 23.57 -7.77
CA ARG A 137 -1.45 23.56 -9.22
C ARG A 137 -2.95 23.72 -9.49
N ALA A 138 -3.80 23.03 -8.73
CA ALA A 138 -5.26 23.13 -8.88
C ALA A 138 -5.78 24.54 -8.58
N PHE A 139 -5.20 25.22 -7.58
CA PHE A 139 -5.55 26.59 -7.22
C PHE A 139 -5.14 27.58 -8.33
N VAL A 140 -3.90 27.48 -8.82
CA VAL A 140 -3.38 28.34 -9.91
C VAL A 140 -4.21 28.16 -11.19
N ASN A 141 -4.54 26.92 -11.55
CA ASN A 141 -5.27 26.60 -12.77
C ASN A 141 -6.81 26.67 -12.61
N ARG A 142 -7.31 27.11 -11.45
CA ARG A 142 -8.75 27.21 -11.12
C ARG A 142 -9.54 25.91 -11.34
N GLN A 143 -8.92 24.75 -11.17
CA GLN A 143 -9.54 23.45 -11.36
C GLN A 143 -10.40 23.07 -10.14
N LYS A 144 -11.63 23.61 -10.09
CA LYS A 144 -12.59 23.40 -8.99
C LYS A 144 -12.89 21.92 -8.73
N GLU A 145 -12.76 21.06 -9.74
CA GLU A 145 -12.99 19.63 -9.62
C GLU A 145 -12.00 18.92 -8.69
N VAL A 146 -10.74 19.38 -8.64
CA VAL A 146 -9.69 18.79 -7.78
C VAL A 146 -9.81 19.31 -6.34
N LEU A 147 -10.29 20.54 -6.16
CA LEU A 147 -10.45 21.19 -4.86
C LEU A 147 -11.63 20.62 -4.06
N ARG A 148 -12.73 20.22 -4.71
CA ARG A 148 -13.90 19.62 -4.04
C ARG A 148 -13.56 18.42 -3.14
N PRO A 149 -12.92 17.34 -3.63
CA PRO A 149 -12.61 16.18 -2.77
C PRO A 149 -11.62 16.53 -1.65
N PHE A 150 -10.71 17.48 -1.89
CA PHE A 150 -9.81 17.96 -0.85
C PHE A 150 -10.56 18.70 0.27
N SER A 151 -11.51 19.58 -0.08
CA SER A 151 -12.37 20.24 0.92
C SER A 151 -13.20 19.26 1.74
N VAL A 152 -13.67 18.17 1.13
CA VAL A 152 -14.41 17.11 1.84
C VAL A 152 -13.50 16.40 2.84
N ALA A 153 -12.28 16.03 2.45
CA ALA A 153 -11.32 15.41 3.36
C ALA A 153 -10.95 16.33 4.53
N VAL A 154 -10.74 17.62 4.28
CA VAL A 154 -10.48 18.61 5.34
C VAL A 154 -11.69 18.77 6.26
N LEU A 155 -12.90 18.79 5.72
CA LEU A 155 -14.13 18.86 6.52
C LEU A 155 -14.26 17.64 7.45
N PHE A 156 -13.99 16.43 6.96
CA PHE A 156 -13.98 15.23 7.80
C PHE A 156 -12.92 15.30 8.89
N LEU A 157 -11.76 15.89 8.61
CA LEU A 157 -10.69 16.08 9.61
C LEU A 157 -11.11 17.07 10.69
N LEU A 158 -11.73 18.19 10.30
CA LEU A 158 -12.25 19.17 11.25
C LEU A 158 -13.39 18.58 12.10
N LEU A 159 -14.30 17.83 11.49
CA LEU A 159 -15.36 17.12 12.22
C LEU A 159 -14.78 16.11 13.21
N PHE A 160 -13.72 15.40 12.84
CA PHE A 160 -13.02 14.50 13.74
C PHE A 160 -12.33 15.21 14.90
N ALA A 161 -11.60 16.30 14.62
CA ALA A 161 -10.94 17.10 15.65
C ALA A 161 -11.98 17.70 16.62
N ALA A 162 -13.11 18.18 16.09
CA ALA A 162 -14.22 18.70 16.88
C ALA A 162 -14.85 17.59 17.73
N ALA A 163 -15.16 16.42 17.15
CA ALA A 163 -15.72 15.28 17.88
C ALA A 163 -14.76 14.77 18.97
N THR A 164 -13.46 14.72 18.68
CA THR A 164 -12.44 14.31 19.66
C THR A 164 -12.33 15.34 20.78
N GLY A 165 -12.33 16.64 20.44
CA GLY A 165 -12.27 17.73 21.40
C GLY A 165 -13.50 17.82 22.29
N THR A 166 -14.70 17.66 21.73
CA THR A 166 -15.94 17.65 22.52
C THR A 166 -15.95 16.46 23.48
N VAL A 167 -15.53 15.28 23.03
CA VAL A 167 -15.45 14.10 23.92
C VAL A 167 -14.41 14.28 25.01
N ALA A 168 -13.23 14.82 24.69
CA ALA A 168 -12.18 15.09 25.68
C ALA A 168 -12.66 16.07 26.77
N LEU A 169 -13.57 16.99 26.43
CA LEU A 169 -14.12 17.99 27.35
C LEU A 169 -15.35 17.49 28.13
N TRP A 170 -16.16 16.58 27.59
CA TRP A 170 -17.50 16.34 28.13
C TRP A 170 -17.58 15.35 29.30
N HIS A 171 -16.75 14.31 29.40
CA HIS A 171 -16.73 13.47 30.60
C HIS A 171 -15.48 12.58 30.74
N PRO A 172 -14.85 12.52 31.94
CA PRO A 172 -13.69 11.66 32.20
C PRO A 172 -13.99 10.16 32.44
N GLN A 173 -15.26 9.71 32.39
CA GLN A 173 -15.64 8.33 32.81
C GLN A 173 -16.62 7.57 31.88
N VAL A 174 -16.91 8.05 30.66
CA VAL A 174 -17.85 7.34 29.77
C VAL A 174 -17.20 6.10 29.13
N HIS A 175 -17.98 5.02 29.01
CA HIS A 175 -17.60 3.70 28.54
C HIS A 175 -16.66 3.69 27.32
N VAL A 176 -15.45 3.20 27.56
CA VAL A 176 -14.35 3.05 26.61
C VAL A 176 -14.79 2.45 25.27
N TYR A 177 -15.77 1.53 25.28
CA TYR A 177 -16.25 0.83 24.08
C TYR A 177 -17.00 1.71 23.07
N SER A 178 -17.89 2.63 23.49
CA SER A 178 -18.60 3.52 22.56
C SER A 178 -17.65 4.58 21.97
N TYR A 179 -16.67 5.02 22.77
CA TYR A 179 -15.57 5.87 22.34
C TYR A 179 -14.70 5.19 21.27
N LEU A 180 -14.38 3.92 21.48
CA LEU A 180 -13.53 3.11 20.61
C LEU A 180 -14.18 2.86 19.25
N ILE A 181 -15.47 2.52 19.23
CA ILE A 181 -16.23 2.33 18.00
C ILE A 181 -16.37 3.65 17.23
N GLY A 182 -16.68 4.74 17.93
CA GLY A 182 -16.76 6.08 17.33
C GLY A 182 -15.42 6.50 16.71
N TYR A 183 -14.30 6.30 17.43
CA TYR A 183 -12.96 6.60 16.96
C TYR A 183 -12.54 5.73 15.77
N LEU A 184 -12.82 4.42 15.81
CA LEU A 184 -12.56 3.51 14.69
C LEU A 184 -13.34 3.92 13.44
N VAL A 185 -14.63 4.23 13.57
CA VAL A 185 -15.50 4.63 12.46
C VAL A 185 -15.05 5.96 11.88
N LEU A 186 -14.75 6.95 12.72
CA LEU A 186 -14.27 8.26 12.27
C LEU A 186 -12.88 8.18 11.63
N THR A 187 -11.97 7.41 12.21
CA THR A 187 -10.64 7.17 11.63
C THR A 187 -10.80 6.45 10.29
N ALA A 188 -11.62 5.41 10.20
CA ALA A 188 -11.91 4.73 8.94
C ALA A 188 -12.51 5.69 7.90
N MET A 189 -13.46 6.55 8.26
CA MET A 189 -14.02 7.57 7.36
C MET A 189 -12.97 8.58 6.90
N LEU A 190 -12.09 9.02 7.79
CA LEU A 190 -10.96 9.90 7.46
C LEU A 190 -9.97 9.24 6.51
N LEU A 191 -9.67 7.96 6.76
CA LEU A 191 -8.76 7.20 5.92
C LEU A 191 -9.37 6.96 4.53
N ILE A 192 -10.66 6.62 4.45
CA ILE A 192 -11.40 6.44 3.19
C ILE A 192 -11.52 7.78 2.45
N GLY A 193 -11.95 8.85 3.12
CA GLY A 193 -12.07 10.19 2.53
C GLY A 193 -10.73 10.72 2.05
N GLY A 194 -9.66 10.54 2.84
CA GLY A 194 -8.30 10.94 2.50
C GLY A 194 -7.73 10.15 1.31
N THR A 195 -7.93 8.82 1.27
CA THR A 195 -7.48 7.98 0.15
C THR A 195 -8.24 8.29 -1.13
N VAL A 196 -9.56 8.46 -1.07
CA VAL A 196 -10.37 8.85 -2.24
C VAL A 196 -9.97 10.23 -2.74
N ALA A 197 -9.75 11.19 -1.85
CA ALA A 197 -9.28 12.52 -2.23
C ALA A 197 -7.91 12.48 -2.89
N GLN A 198 -6.94 11.76 -2.31
CA GLN A 198 -5.62 11.59 -2.90
C GLN A 198 -5.67 10.81 -4.22
N ALA A 199 -6.51 9.79 -4.35
CA ALA A 199 -6.68 9.04 -5.59
C ALA A 199 -7.26 9.90 -6.72
N LEU A 200 -8.24 10.75 -6.40
CA LEU A 200 -8.82 11.69 -7.37
C LEU A 200 -7.81 12.76 -7.76
N VAL A 201 -7.04 13.28 -6.79
CA VAL A 201 -5.97 14.24 -7.05
C VAL A 201 -4.92 13.62 -7.96
N VAL A 202 -4.43 12.41 -7.65
CA VAL A 202 -3.41 11.70 -8.45
C VAL A 202 -3.94 11.33 -9.83
N LYS A 203 -5.21 10.95 -9.96
CA LYS A 203 -5.83 10.66 -11.27
C LYS A 203 -5.85 11.92 -12.15
N ARG A 204 -6.22 13.07 -11.57
CA ARG A 204 -6.46 14.32 -12.30
C ARG A 204 -5.23 15.19 -12.51
N SER A 205 -4.15 15.00 -11.76
CA SER A 205 -2.92 15.77 -11.93
C SER A 205 -2.02 15.19 -13.03
N GLU A 206 -1.44 16.08 -13.82
CA GLU A 206 -0.37 15.77 -14.76
C GLU A 206 0.96 15.81 -13.99
N TYR A 207 1.54 14.64 -13.73
CA TYR A 207 2.86 14.52 -13.10
C TYR A 207 3.92 14.31 -14.16
N LYS A 208 5.07 14.97 -13.97
CA LYS A 208 6.26 14.68 -14.79
C LYS A 208 6.84 13.35 -14.33
N MET A 209 7.31 12.52 -15.28
CA MET A 209 7.89 11.19 -14.99
C MET A 209 8.99 11.20 -13.90
N LYS A 210 9.81 12.27 -13.85
CA LYS A 210 10.85 12.41 -12.82
C LYS A 210 10.29 12.53 -11.39
N GLU A 211 9.13 13.18 -11.22
CA GLU A 211 8.46 13.30 -9.92
C GLU A 211 7.93 11.94 -9.45
N LEU A 212 7.44 11.11 -10.37
CA LEU A 212 6.93 9.75 -10.12
C LEU A 212 8.05 8.75 -9.80
N GLN A 213 9.25 8.93 -10.35
CA GLN A 213 10.40 8.07 -10.02
C GLN A 213 10.93 8.31 -8.60
N LEU A 214 10.92 9.57 -8.14
CA LEU A 214 11.31 9.91 -6.77
C LEU A 214 10.37 9.26 -5.72
N LEU A 215 9.12 9.02 -6.10
CA LEU A 215 8.11 8.31 -5.29
C LEU A 215 8.40 6.82 -5.09
N PHE A 216 9.37 6.23 -5.80
CA PHE A 216 9.66 4.80 -5.67
C PHE A 216 10.44 4.45 -4.40
N ILE A 217 11.48 5.21 -4.07
CA ILE A 217 12.33 4.95 -2.89
C ILE A 217 11.49 4.89 -1.61
N PRO A 218 10.62 5.88 -1.32
CA PRO A 218 9.85 5.88 -0.10
C PRO A 218 8.82 4.74 -0.04
N LYS A 219 8.25 4.32 -1.18
CA LYS A 219 7.34 3.17 -1.23
C LYS A 219 8.04 1.88 -0.79
N VAL A 220 9.28 1.67 -1.23
CA VAL A 220 10.08 0.50 -0.84
C VAL A 220 10.37 0.54 0.67
N VAL A 221 10.75 1.70 1.19
CA VAL A 221 11.01 1.89 2.63
C VAL A 221 9.75 1.61 3.46
N ILE A 222 8.60 2.16 3.06
CA ILE A 222 7.31 1.91 3.72
C ILE A 222 6.99 0.41 3.71
N LEU A 223 7.13 -0.27 2.57
CA LEU A 223 6.82 -1.69 2.46
C LEU A 223 7.75 -2.57 3.30
N ALA A 224 9.04 -2.24 3.34
CA ALA A 224 10.00 -2.91 4.21
C ALA A 224 9.61 -2.75 5.69
N GLY A 225 9.23 -1.52 6.09
CA GLY A 225 8.74 -1.23 7.43
C GLY A 225 7.46 -2.00 7.78
N MET A 226 6.47 -2.03 6.88
CA MET A 226 5.24 -2.79 7.06
C MET A 226 5.51 -4.29 7.24
N THR A 227 6.41 -4.85 6.41
CA THR A 227 6.80 -6.26 6.49
C THR A 227 7.48 -6.58 7.81
N ALA A 228 8.45 -5.75 8.23
CA ALA A 228 9.13 -5.90 9.51
C ALA A 228 8.14 -5.80 10.68
N SER A 229 7.21 -4.84 10.63
CA SER A 229 6.17 -4.67 11.65
C SER A 229 5.24 -5.88 11.76
N VAL A 230 4.82 -6.48 10.63
CA VAL A 230 4.03 -7.72 10.64
C VAL A 230 4.81 -8.84 11.34
N LEU A 231 6.09 -9.03 11.01
CA LEU A 231 6.92 -10.07 11.62
C LEU A 231 7.10 -9.85 13.13
N LEU A 232 7.39 -8.61 13.55
CA LEU A 232 7.50 -8.23 14.95
C LEU A 232 6.18 -8.44 15.70
N SER A 233 5.06 -8.09 15.09
CA SER A 233 3.72 -8.25 15.67
C SER A 233 3.33 -9.73 15.83
N VAL A 234 3.66 -10.57 14.85
CA VAL A 234 3.48 -12.03 14.95
C VAL A 234 4.35 -12.60 16.07
N GLY A 235 5.62 -12.17 16.15
CA GLY A 235 6.53 -12.57 17.21
C GLY A 235 6.03 -12.17 18.61
N LEU A 236 5.53 -10.94 18.75
CA LEU A 236 4.96 -10.43 20.00
C LEU A 236 3.74 -11.24 20.42
N ILE A 237 2.78 -11.46 19.51
CA ILE A 237 1.56 -12.22 19.82
C ILE A 237 1.88 -13.67 20.17
N ALA A 238 2.82 -14.30 19.46
CA ALA A 238 3.29 -15.65 19.78
C ALA A 238 3.95 -15.69 21.17
N ALA A 239 4.84 -14.75 21.47
CA ALA A 239 5.54 -14.67 22.76
C ALA A 239 4.56 -14.45 23.93
N VAL A 240 3.58 -13.56 23.75
CA VAL A 240 2.53 -13.32 24.76
C VAL A 240 1.68 -14.57 24.94
N LYS A 241 1.27 -15.24 23.86
CA LYS A 241 0.44 -16.46 23.95
C LYS A 241 1.16 -17.59 24.69
N LEU A 242 2.46 -17.77 24.44
CA LEU A 242 3.24 -18.86 25.03
C LEU A 242 3.58 -18.63 26.51
N ASN A 243 3.89 -17.39 26.90
CA ASN A 243 4.42 -17.09 28.23
C ASN A 243 3.40 -16.42 29.17
N ALA A 244 2.38 -15.76 28.63
CA ALA A 244 1.43 -14.95 29.40
C ALA A 244 0.04 -14.92 28.73
N GLY A 245 -0.45 -16.09 28.27
CA GLY A 245 -1.71 -16.19 27.52
C GLY A 245 -2.94 -15.63 28.26
N GLN A 246 -2.90 -15.53 29.59
CA GLN A 246 -3.92 -14.87 30.41
C GLN A 246 -4.13 -13.38 30.08
N LEU A 247 -3.12 -12.70 29.51
CA LEU A 247 -3.24 -11.30 29.08
C LEU A 247 -4.36 -11.12 28.03
N PHE A 248 -4.54 -12.08 27.13
CA PHE A 248 -5.60 -12.02 26.12
C PHE A 248 -7.02 -12.20 26.68
N GLN A 249 -7.17 -12.56 27.95
CA GLN A 249 -8.47 -12.66 28.63
C GLN A 249 -8.78 -11.42 29.47
N SER A 250 -7.75 -10.76 30.00
CA SER A 250 -7.88 -9.61 30.90
C SER A 250 -7.77 -8.25 30.21
N GLN A 251 -7.29 -8.21 28.97
CA GLN A 251 -7.06 -6.97 28.23
C GLN A 251 -8.20 -6.62 27.29
N ASP A 252 -8.28 -5.33 26.93
CA ASP A 252 -9.21 -4.81 25.92
C ASP A 252 -8.99 -5.50 24.56
N VAL A 253 -7.74 -5.87 24.26
CA VAL A 253 -7.37 -6.59 23.04
C VAL A 253 -7.43 -8.10 23.30
N GLY A 254 -8.62 -8.65 23.15
CA GLY A 254 -8.80 -10.09 23.16
C GLY A 254 -8.07 -10.79 22.02
N TRP A 255 -7.86 -12.11 22.15
CA TRP A 255 -7.28 -12.95 21.10
C TRP A 255 -7.89 -12.74 19.70
N PRO A 256 -9.22 -12.63 19.52
CA PRO A 256 -9.81 -12.37 18.20
C PRO A 256 -9.36 -11.04 17.59
N MET A 257 -9.24 -9.98 18.41
CA MET A 257 -8.83 -8.66 17.96
C MET A 257 -7.36 -8.65 17.53
N ALA A 258 -6.49 -9.35 18.27
CA ALA A 258 -5.08 -9.53 17.92
C ALA A 258 -4.91 -10.27 16.58
N VAL A 259 -5.73 -11.30 16.33
CA VAL A 259 -5.73 -12.02 15.04
C VAL A 259 -6.24 -11.13 13.91
N ILE A 260 -7.34 -10.40 14.11
CA ILE A 260 -7.86 -9.44 13.12
C ILE A 260 -6.81 -8.38 12.79
N ALA A 261 -6.09 -7.86 13.81
CA ALA A 261 -5.02 -6.91 13.64
C ALA A 261 -3.91 -7.45 12.71
N ILE A 262 -3.39 -8.66 12.98
CA ILE A 262 -2.37 -9.30 12.11
C ILE A 262 -2.92 -9.48 10.69
N VAL A 263 -4.15 -9.98 10.54
CA VAL A 263 -4.74 -10.24 9.21
C VAL A 263 -4.84 -8.94 8.41
N LEU A 264 -5.30 -7.85 9.02
CA LEU A 264 -5.35 -6.54 8.36
C LEU A 264 -3.94 -6.03 8.00
N MET A 265 -2.97 -6.15 8.90
CA MET A 265 -1.58 -5.76 8.61
C MET A 265 -1.00 -6.59 7.46
N ALA A 266 -1.26 -7.89 7.41
CA ALA A 266 -0.80 -8.79 6.36
C ALA A 266 -1.46 -8.48 5.01
N ILE A 267 -2.78 -8.25 4.98
CA ILE A 267 -3.51 -7.85 3.77
C ILE A 267 -2.96 -6.52 3.25
N GLY A 268 -2.81 -5.52 4.13
CA GLY A 268 -2.24 -4.23 3.76
C GLY A 268 -0.83 -4.38 3.17
N THR A 269 0.02 -5.17 3.80
CA THR A 269 1.39 -5.44 3.31
C THR A 269 1.39 -6.17 1.96
N GLY A 270 0.52 -7.17 1.78
CA GLY A 270 0.37 -7.90 0.52
C GLY A 270 -0.08 -6.99 -0.63
N LEU A 271 -1.05 -6.11 -0.39
CA LEU A 271 -1.48 -5.09 -1.35
C LEU A 271 -0.34 -4.12 -1.68
N GLY A 272 0.47 -3.74 -0.69
CA GLY A 272 1.68 -2.94 -0.88
C GLY A 272 2.70 -3.62 -1.80
N TRP A 273 2.88 -4.93 -1.66
CA TRP A 273 3.75 -5.72 -2.54
C TRP A 273 3.24 -5.74 -3.99
N ILE A 274 1.93 -5.94 -4.18
CA ILE A 274 1.28 -5.86 -5.50
C ILE A 274 1.44 -4.46 -6.11
N ALA A 275 1.30 -3.41 -5.30
CA ALA A 275 1.48 -2.02 -5.74
C ALA A 275 2.91 -1.77 -6.24
N ILE A 276 3.94 -2.26 -5.56
CA ILE A 276 5.33 -2.11 -6.03
C ILE A 276 5.60 -2.95 -7.27
N LYS A 277 5.14 -4.21 -7.30
CA LYS A 277 5.37 -5.11 -8.43
C LYS A 277 4.75 -4.57 -9.73
N SER A 278 3.53 -4.06 -9.64
CA SER A 278 2.85 -3.44 -10.80
C SER A 278 3.54 -2.17 -11.32
N GLY A 279 4.32 -1.48 -10.48
CA GLY A 279 5.12 -0.32 -10.89
C GLY A 279 6.52 -0.63 -11.46
N ARG A 280 7.08 -1.84 -11.20
CA ARG A 280 8.45 -2.21 -11.64
C ARG A 280 8.55 -2.76 -13.06
N LEU A 281 7.47 -3.25 -13.66
CA LEU A 281 7.48 -3.93 -14.97
C LEU A 281 7.96 -3.04 -16.15
N THR A 282 8.22 -1.77 -15.90
CA THR A 282 8.70 -0.79 -16.89
C THR A 282 10.21 -0.60 -16.97
N ASP A 283 11.01 -1.13 -16.04
CA ASP A 283 12.47 -1.09 -16.19
C ASP A 283 12.98 -2.20 -17.13
N GLN A 284 12.29 -3.34 -17.21
CA GLN A 284 12.66 -4.42 -18.14
C GLN A 284 12.43 -4.05 -19.61
N SER A 285 11.41 -3.23 -19.92
CA SER A 285 11.18 -2.75 -21.29
C SER A 285 12.16 -1.66 -21.73
N ARG A 286 12.92 -1.07 -20.78
CA ARG A 286 13.94 -0.06 -21.07
C ARG A 286 15.29 -0.68 -21.43
N GLY A 287 15.59 -1.85 -20.87
CA GLY A 287 16.79 -2.61 -21.20
C GLY A 287 16.82 -3.14 -22.65
N SER A 288 15.65 -3.41 -23.25
CA SER A 288 15.59 -3.86 -24.65
C SER A 288 15.66 -2.72 -25.67
N MET A 289 15.25 -1.50 -25.33
CA MET A 289 15.31 -0.35 -26.25
C MET A 289 16.69 0.33 -26.31
N GLY A 290 17.56 0.10 -25.32
CA GLY A 290 18.92 0.66 -25.29
C GLY A 290 19.98 -0.13 -26.06
N SER A 291 19.62 -1.24 -26.70
CA SER A 291 20.54 -2.11 -27.46
C SER A 291 20.39 -2.00 -28.99
N LEU A 292 19.55 -1.08 -29.46
CA LEU A 292 19.29 -0.82 -30.89
C LEU A 292 19.81 0.57 -31.32
N SER A 293 20.94 1.00 -30.76
CA SER A 293 21.72 2.14 -31.24
C SER A 293 23.14 1.73 -31.57
#